data_AF-A0A2J0UB51-F1
#
_entry.id   AF-A0A2J0UB51-F1
#
_cell.length_a   1.000
_cell.length_b   1.000
_cell.length_c   1.000
_cell.angle_alpha   90.00
_cell.angle_beta   90.00
_cell.angle_gamma   90.00
#
_symmetry.space_group_name_H-M   'P 1'
#
loop_
_entity.id
_entity.type
_entity.pdbx_description
1 polymer ?
#
loop_
_entity_poly.entity_id
_entity_poly.type
_entity_poly.pdbx_seq_one_letter_code
_entity_poly.pdbx_strand_id
1 'polypeptide(L)'
;MSSHARAISLMKKIMYQCRPEATTTMAQCRACRAPSPGGMECARCLTEELGGAIGNRGAALRWLDSFLKVQQDEQQVFRCAHRVDASA
;
A
#
# COMPACT_ATOMS: atom_id res chain seq x y z
N MET A 1 -10.36 7.71 19.87
CA MET A 1 -10.69 7.49 18.44
C MET A 1 -11.45 6.18 18.32
N SER A 2 -12.49 6.11 17.47
CA SER A 2 -13.16 4.83 17.20
C SER A 2 -12.22 3.86 16.46
N SER A 3 -12.45 2.55 16.61
CA SER A 3 -11.73 1.51 15.88
C SER A 3 -11.82 1.73 14.36
N HIS A 4 -12.98 2.18 13.88
CA HIS A 4 -13.21 2.53 12.48
C HIS A 4 -12.32 3.68 11.99
N ALA A 5 -12.25 4.80 12.73
CA ALA A 5 -11.40 5.92 12.37
C ALA A 5 -9.91 5.54 12.35
N ARG A 6 -9.49 4.70 13.30
CA ARG A 6 -8.12 4.16 13.33
C ARG A 6 -7.84 3.25 12.12
N ALA A 7 -8.77 2.36 11.78
CA ALA A 7 -8.66 1.50 10.61
C ALA A 7 -8.51 2.31 9.31
N ILE A 8 -9.34 3.32 9.10
CA ILE A 8 -9.23 4.21 7.93
C ILE A 8 -7.87 4.91 7.88
N SER A 9 -7.39 5.42 9.02
CA SER A 9 -6.08 6.09 9.09
C SER A 9 -4.95 5.14 8.70
N LEU A 10 -4.98 3.90 9.20
CA LEU A 10 -3.99 2.87 8.86
C LEU A 10 -4.08 2.47 7.39
N MET A 11 -5.28 2.27 6.85
CA MET A 11 -5.48 1.99 5.43
C MET A 11 -4.86 3.07 4.54
N LYS A 12 -5.11 4.35 4.84
CA LYS A 12 -4.50 5.48 4.09
C LYS A 12 -2.97 5.46 4.15
N LYS A 13 -2.39 5.17 5.32
CA LYS A 13 -0.94 5.03 5.48
C LYS A 13 -0.41 3.86 4.66
N ILE A 14 -1.06 2.69 4.71
CA ILE A 14 -0.66 1.52 3.94
C ILE A 14 -0.65 1.84 2.44
N MET A 15 -1.70 2.48 1.92
CA MET A 15 -1.77 2.90 0.51
C MET A 15 -0.58 3.80 0.13
N TYR A 16 -0.24 4.78 0.98
CA TYR A 16 0.91 5.65 0.77
C TYR A 16 2.25 4.90 0.76
N GLN A 17 2.38 3.85 1.59
CA GLN A 17 3.57 3.02 1.68
C GLN A 17 3.70 1.98 0.54
N CYS A 18 2.67 1.81 -0.29
CA CYS A 18 2.68 0.94 -1.47
C CYS A 18 3.00 1.70 -2.77
N ARG A 19 3.55 2.91 -2.68
CA ARG A 19 3.95 3.66 -3.88
C ARG A 19 5.16 3.01 -4.56
N PRO A 20 5.26 3.11 -5.90
CA PRO A 20 6.37 2.52 -6.63
C PRO A 20 7.72 3.05 -6.16
N GLU A 21 8.70 2.16 -6.06
CA GLU A 21 10.09 2.54 -5.69
C GLU A 21 10.69 3.51 -6.71
N ALA A 22 10.32 3.38 -8.00
CA ALA A 22 10.82 4.23 -9.08
C ALA A 22 10.49 5.73 -8.89
N THR A 23 9.44 6.05 -8.14
CA THR A 23 8.98 7.44 -7.92
C THR A 23 9.09 7.87 -6.46
N THR A 24 9.71 7.05 -5.61
CA THR A 24 9.67 7.24 -4.16
C THR A 24 11.05 7.04 -3.55
N THR A 25 11.50 7.99 -2.73
CA THR A 25 12.73 7.83 -1.94
C THR A 25 12.55 6.69 -0.94
N MET A 26 13.33 5.63 -1.12
CA MET A 26 13.31 4.45 -0.26
C MET A 26 14.33 4.59 0.88
N ALA A 27 13.97 4.10 2.06
CA ALA A 27 14.89 3.89 3.17
C ALA A 27 14.46 2.66 3.99
N GLN A 28 15.18 2.35 5.08
CA GLN A 28 14.85 1.19 5.91
C GLN A 28 13.64 1.46 6.80
N CYS A 29 12.70 0.51 6.84
CA CYS A 29 11.58 0.49 7.77
C CYS A 29 12.08 0.50 9.22
N ARG A 30 11.52 1.38 10.06
CA ARG A 30 11.88 1.50 11.49
C ARG A 30 11.60 0.23 12.30
N ALA A 31 10.60 -0.55 11.89
CA ALA A 31 10.16 -1.73 12.62
C ALA A 31 10.86 -3.03 12.15
N CYS A 32 11.02 -3.23 10.84
CA CYS A 32 11.52 -4.50 10.30
C CYS A 32 12.72 -4.38 9.35
N ARG A 33 13.26 -3.16 9.15
CA ARG A 33 14.40 -2.84 8.27
C ARG A 33 14.21 -3.15 6.78
N ALA A 34 13.06 -3.69 6.37
CA ALA A 34 12.72 -3.85 4.95
C ALA A 34 12.66 -2.47 4.24
N PRO A 35 12.88 -2.42 2.91
CA PRO A 35 12.68 -1.20 2.13
C PRO A 35 11.28 -0.60 2.35
N SER A 36 11.23 0.70 2.56
CA SER A 36 10.00 1.45 2.85
C SER A 36 10.10 2.89 2.38
N PRO A 37 9.04 3.46 1.77
CA PRO A 37 8.96 4.87 1.46
C PRO A 37 9.29 5.80 2.63
N GLY A 38 10.33 6.62 2.47
CA GLY A 38 10.76 7.61 3.46
C GLY A 38 11.25 7.04 4.79
N GLY A 39 11.54 5.73 4.86
CA GLY A 39 12.03 5.09 6.09
C GLY A 39 10.99 5.07 7.21
N MET A 40 9.70 5.09 6.85
CA MET A 40 8.58 4.90 7.77
C MET A 40 8.25 3.41 7.92
N GLU A 41 7.29 3.07 8.77
CA GLU A 41 6.76 1.71 8.86
C GLU A 41 6.25 1.25 7.49
N CYS A 42 6.76 0.11 7.01
CA CYS A 42 6.37 -0.42 5.71
C CYS A 42 4.91 -0.91 5.71
N ALA A 43 4.35 -1.09 4.52
CA ALA A 43 2.99 -1.58 4.33
C ALA A 43 2.69 -2.86 5.16
N ARG A 44 3.63 -3.81 5.22
CA ARG A 44 3.48 -5.03 6.01
C ARG A 44 3.31 -4.74 7.51
N CYS A 45 4.17 -3.92 8.09
CA CYS A 45 4.10 -3.57 9.51
C CYS A 45 2.80 -2.83 9.85
N LEU A 46 2.38 -1.91 8.99
CA LEU A 46 1.11 -1.19 9.17
C LEU A 46 -0.11 -2.10 9.01
N THR A 47 -0.04 -3.12 8.14
CA THR A 47 -1.11 -4.12 7.99
C THR A 47 -1.24 -5.02 9.22
N GLU A 48 -0.13 -5.37 9.87
CA GLU A 48 -0.16 -6.04 11.17
C GLU A 48 -0.85 -5.17 12.23
N GLU A 49 -0.53 -3.87 12.28
CA GLU A 49 -1.20 -2.93 13.19
C GLU A 49 -2.70 -2.81 12.88
N LEU A 50 -3.08 -2.75 11.59
CA LEU A 50 -4.47 -2.74 11.16
C LEU A 50 -5.20 -4.00 11.62
N GLY A 51 -4.58 -5.17 11.44
CA GLY A 51 -5.09 -6.46 11.91
C GLY A 51 -5.38 -6.47 13.41
N GLY A 52 -4.47 -5.91 14.21
CA GLY A 52 -4.67 -5.71 15.65
C GLY A 52 -5.80 -4.72 15.95
N ALA A 53 -5.87 -3.61 15.23
CA ALA A 53 -6.90 -2.57 15.45
C ALA A 53 -8.33 -3.03 15.15
N ILE A 54 -8.51 -3.97 14.21
CA ILE A 54 -9.83 -4.53 13.84
C ILE A 54 -10.07 -5.92 14.43
N GLY A 55 -9.12 -6.49 15.16
CA GLY A 55 -9.20 -7.85 15.71
C GLY A 55 -9.22 -8.96 14.64
N ASN A 56 -8.75 -8.68 13.42
CA ASN A 56 -8.77 -9.63 12.31
C ASN A 56 -7.59 -9.40 11.35
N ARG A 57 -6.47 -10.07 11.62
CA ARG A 57 -5.28 -10.03 10.78
C ARG A 57 -5.53 -10.52 9.35
N GLY A 58 -6.33 -11.57 9.19
CA GLY A 58 -6.63 -12.14 7.86
C GLY A 58 -7.38 -11.16 6.97
N ALA A 59 -8.31 -10.38 7.53
CA ALA A 59 -9.02 -9.34 6.80
C ALA A 59 -8.08 -8.21 6.35
N ALA A 60 -7.16 -7.78 7.21
CA ALA A 60 -6.18 -6.74 6.89
C ALA A 60 -5.21 -7.18 5.77
N LEU A 61 -4.71 -8.42 5.83
CA LEU A 61 -3.84 -8.98 4.79
C LEU A 61 -4.57 -9.10 3.44
N ARG A 62 -5.78 -9.67 3.43
CA ARG A 62 -6.59 -9.76 2.19
C ARG A 62 -6.89 -8.39 1.60
N TRP A 63 -7.13 -7.38 2.43
CA TRP A 63 -7.33 -6.02 1.96
C TRP A 63 -6.07 -5.45 1.29
N LEU A 64 -4.89 -5.62 1.89
CA LEU A 64 -3.62 -5.21 1.28
C LEU A 64 -3.41 -5.91 -0.08
N ASP A 65 -3.61 -7.23 -0.15
CA ASP A 65 -3.45 -7.98 -1.40
C ASP A 65 -4.39 -7.48 -2.49
N SER A 66 -5.65 -7.21 -2.16
CA SER A 66 -6.62 -6.62 -3.09
C SER A 66 -6.19 -5.23 -3.57
N PHE A 67 -5.66 -4.39 -2.67
CA PHE A 67 -5.17 -3.07 -3.03
C PHE A 67 -3.97 -3.14 -3.99
N LEU A 68 -3.01 -4.03 -3.74
CA LEU A 68 -1.87 -4.23 -4.63
C LEU A 68 -2.29 -4.70 -6.03
N LYS A 69 -3.31 -5.56 -6.13
CA LYS A 69 -3.89 -5.97 -7.42
C LYS A 69 -4.51 -4.79 -8.17
N VAL A 70 -5.28 -3.96 -7.48
CA VAL A 70 -5.85 -2.74 -8.09
C VAL A 70 -4.75 -1.83 -8.64
N GLN A 71 -3.64 -1.64 -7.92
CA GLN A 71 -2.52 -0.86 -8.43
C GLN A 71 -1.88 -1.50 -9.68
N GLN A 72 -1.75 -2.82 -9.73
CA GLN A 72 -1.21 -3.52 -10.91
C GLN A 72 -2.15 -3.38 -12.12
N ASP A 73 -3.45 -3.52 -11.89
CA ASP A 73 -4.48 -3.37 -12.93
C ASP A 73 -4.50 -1.92 -13.46
N GLU A 74 -4.39 -0.92 -12.58
CA GLU A 74 -4.29 0.49 -12.95
C GLU A 74 -3.07 0.76 -13.86
N GLN A 75 -1.90 0.20 -13.53
CA GLN A 75 -0.71 0.29 -14.38
C GLN A 75 -0.92 -0.40 -15.74
N GLN A 76 -1.69 -1.49 -15.79
CA GLN A 76 -2.04 -2.12 -17.06
C GLN A 76 -2.95 -1.22 -17.90
N VAL A 77 -3.95 -0.58 -17.28
CA VAL A 77 -4.84 0.39 -17.95
C VAL A 77 -4.02 1.52 -18.57
N PHE A 78 -3.08 2.12 -17.82
CA PHE A 78 -2.22 3.19 -18.34
C PHE A 78 -1.31 2.73 -19.48
N ARG A 79 -0.75 1.52 -19.41
CA ARG A 79 0.02 0.94 -20.52
C ARG A 79 -0.82 0.76 -21.78
N CYS A 80 -2.08 0.33 -21.64
CA CYS A 80 -2.99 0.23 -22.78
C CYS A 80 -3.29 1.61 -23.38
N ALA A 81 -3.58 2.62 -22.55
CA ALA A 81 -3.84 3.98 -23.01
C ALA A 81 -2.67 4.56 -23.81
N HIS A 82 -1.44 4.44 -23.29
CA HIS A 82 -0.23 4.91 -23.99
C HIS A 82 -0.03 4.24 -25.36
N ARG A 83 -0.42 2.97 -25.53
CA ARG A 83 -0.32 2.29 -26.84
C ARG A 83 -1.29 2.87 -27.86
N VAL A 84 -2.47 3.30 -27.42
CA VAL A 84 -3.45 3.98 -28.28
C VAL A 84 -2.89 5.34 -28.69
N ASP A 85 -2.38 6.13 -27.74
CA ASP A 85 -1.81 7.46 -28.02
C ASP A 85 -0.61 7.39 -28.97
N ALA A 86 0.25 6.37 -28.85
CA ALA A 86 1.41 6.20 -29.73
C ALA A 86 1.08 5.67 -31.14
N SER A 87 -0.14 5.16 -31.34
CA SER A 87 -0.61 4.65 -32.64
C SER A 87 -1.47 5.66 -33.39
N ALA A 88 -1.70 6.85 -32.82
CA ALA A 88 -2.45 7.96 -33.40
C ALA A 88 -1.49 8.99 -34.03
#